data_AF-A0AAX1UNR1-F1
#
_entry.id   AF-A0AAX1UNR1-F1
#
_cell.length_a   1.000
_cell.length_b   1.000
_cell.length_c   1.000
_cell.angle_alpha   90.00
_cell.angle_beta   90.00
_cell.angle_gamma   90.00
#
_symmetry.space_group_name_H-M   'P 1'
#
loop_
_entity.id
_entity.type
_entity.pdbx_description
1 polymer ?
#
loop_
_entity_poly.entity_id
_entity_poly.type
_entity_poly.pdbx_seq_one_letter_code
_entity_poly.pdbx_strand_id
1 'polypeptide(L)'
;MVSDPLDSLLDEIRRTVTAGDLAALPNLETRLAEALERLPPDPVRLAALRRKAEGNLACLAAAARGVRAARRRLEEIRQAASGTVVVYDGHGRRAETRPEAAPRHRL
;
A
#
# COMPACT_ATOMS: atom_id res chain seq x y z
N MET A 1 13.26 -7.00 -31.66
CA MET A 1 13.14 -5.58 -31.28
C MET A 1 13.82 -5.41 -29.93
N VAL A 2 14.87 -4.60 -29.85
CA VAL A 2 15.57 -4.35 -28.58
C VAL A 2 14.64 -3.50 -27.72
N SER A 3 14.15 -4.06 -26.62
CA SER A 3 13.28 -3.35 -25.68
C SER A 3 14.09 -2.23 -25.03
N ASP A 4 13.52 -1.02 -25.00
CA ASP A 4 14.14 0.13 -24.34
C ASP A 4 14.34 -0.20 -22.85
N PRO A 5 15.55 0.01 -22.28
CA PRO A 5 15.80 -0.21 -20.86
C PRO A 5 14.81 0.50 -19.94
N LEU A 6 14.42 1.74 -20.27
CA LEU A 6 13.48 2.53 -19.45
C LEU A 6 12.06 1.98 -19.56
N ASP A 7 11.65 1.58 -20.76
CA ASP A 7 10.35 0.97 -21.00
C ASP A 7 10.23 -0.35 -20.22
N SER A 8 11.28 -1.17 -20.26
CA SER A 8 11.34 -2.45 -19.53
C SER A 8 11.30 -2.24 -18.02
N LEU A 9 11.97 -1.20 -17.52
CA LEU A 9 11.95 -0.84 -16.10
C LEU A 9 10.57 -0.37 -15.64
N LEU A 10 9.85 0.38 -16.47
CA LEU A 10 8.46 0.77 -16.19
C LEU A 10 7.52 -0.45 -16.17
N ASP A 11 7.74 -1.46 -17.02
CA ASP A 11 7.01 -2.73 -16.92
C ASP A 11 7.34 -3.52 -15.67
N GLU A 12 8.61 -3.52 -15.26
CA GLU A 12 9.07 -4.16 -14.03
C GLU A 12 8.38 -3.54 -12.81
N ILE A 13 8.34 -2.21 -12.72
CA ILE A 13 7.59 -1.48 -11.68
C ILE A 13 6.13 -1.92 -11.67
N ARG A 14 5.46 -1.97 -12.83
CA ARG A 14 4.07 -2.41 -12.91
C ARG A 14 3.89 -3.80 -12.33
N ARG A 15 4.73 -4.76 -12.75
CA ARG A 15 4.68 -6.15 -12.30
C ARG A 15 4.90 -6.26 -10.80
N THR A 16 5.95 -5.61 -10.27
CA THR A 16 6.30 -5.59 -8.85
C THR A 16 5.15 -5.07 -7.99
N VAL A 17 4.52 -3.95 -8.39
CA VAL A 17 3.37 -3.40 -7.66
C VAL A 17 2.17 -4.34 -7.70
N THR A 18 1.86 -4.91 -8.88
CA THR A 18 0.72 -5.83 -9.00
C THR A 18 0.94 -7.18 -8.29
N ALA A 19 2.19 -7.63 -8.17
CA ALA A 19 2.56 -8.82 -7.41
C ALA A 19 2.57 -8.59 -5.90
N GLY A 20 2.50 -7.32 -5.45
CA GLY A 20 2.57 -6.96 -4.04
C GLY A 20 3.99 -6.98 -3.46
N ASP A 21 5.03 -7.11 -4.28
CA ASP A 21 6.43 -7.07 -3.86
C ASP A 21 6.89 -5.62 -3.64
N LEU A 22 6.28 -4.95 -2.67
CA LEU A 22 6.56 -3.53 -2.41
C LEU A 22 7.97 -3.30 -1.85
N ALA A 23 8.63 -4.35 -1.35
CA ALA A 23 9.99 -4.29 -0.82
C ALA A 23 11.05 -4.07 -1.92
N ALA A 24 10.75 -4.46 -3.17
CA ALA A 24 11.64 -4.24 -4.30
C ALA A 24 11.60 -2.79 -4.87
N LEU A 25 10.62 -1.97 -4.48
CA LEU A 25 10.43 -0.62 -5.02
C LEU A 25 11.61 0.33 -4.82
N PRO A 26 12.31 0.37 -3.67
CA PRO A 26 13.46 1.27 -3.49
C PRO A 26 14.58 1.01 -4.49
N ASN A 27 14.87 -0.25 -4.80
CA ASN A 27 15.87 -0.62 -5.80
C ASN A 27 15.44 -0.20 -7.22
N LEU A 28 14.14 -0.33 -7.54
CA LEU A 28 13.59 0.11 -8.83
C LEU A 28 13.65 1.63 -8.98
N GLU A 29 13.43 2.38 -7.90
CA GLU A 29 13.57 3.84 -7.88
C GLU A 29 15.01 4.28 -8.20
N THR A 30 16.01 3.65 -7.56
CA THR A 30 17.42 3.94 -7.85
C THR A 30 17.77 3.67 -9.32
N ARG A 31 17.38 2.50 -9.84
CA ARG A 31 17.61 2.14 -11.25
C ARG A 31 16.90 3.09 -12.22
N LEU A 32 15.73 3.59 -11.84
CA LEU A 32 14.96 4.53 -12.67
C LEU A 32 15.66 5.89 -12.74
N ALA A 33 16.13 6.41 -11.60
CA ALA A 33 16.89 7.65 -11.56
C ALA A 33 18.14 7.57 -12.44
N GLU A 34 18.94 6.50 -12.32
CA GLU A 34 20.15 6.31 -13.12
C GLU A 34 19.87 6.22 -14.64
N ALA A 35 18.75 5.62 -15.01
CA ALA A 35 18.38 5.46 -16.41
C ALA A 35 17.79 6.74 -17.01
N LEU A 36 17.13 7.59 -16.19
CA LEU A 36 16.66 8.92 -16.60
C LEU A 36 17.81 9.87 -16.93
N GLU A 37 18.93 9.82 -16.20
CA GLU A 37 20.12 10.65 -16.48
C GLU A 37 20.72 10.39 -17.88
N ARG A 38 20.48 9.20 -18.44
CA ARG A 38 21.02 8.78 -19.74
C ARG A 38 19.98 8.90 -20.86
N LEU A 39 18.83 9.50 -20.59
CA LEU A 39 17.71 9.56 -21.52
C LEU A 39 17.93 10.68 -22.56
N PRO A 40 18.08 10.36 -23.87
CA PRO A 40 18.16 11.39 -24.89
C PRO A 40 16.84 12.17 -25.04
N PRO A 41 16.89 13.45 -25.44
CA PRO A 41 15.72 14.29 -25.63
C PRO A 41 14.99 13.96 -26.95
N ASP A 42 14.29 12.83 -26.98
CA ASP A 42 13.42 12.41 -28.08
C ASP A 42 11.94 12.61 -27.69
N PRO A 43 11.23 13.60 -28.27
CA PRO A 43 9.85 13.92 -27.92
C PRO A 43 8.87 12.75 -28.08
N VAL A 44 9.03 11.91 -29.11
CA VAL A 44 8.11 10.79 -29.38
C VAL A 44 8.30 9.71 -28.32
N ARG A 45 9.56 9.39 -28.01
CA ARG A 45 9.92 8.45 -26.95
C ARG A 45 9.47 8.94 -25.58
N LEU A 46 9.70 10.22 -25.27
CA LEU A 46 9.28 10.82 -24.00
C LEU A 46 7.77 10.77 -23.81
N ALA A 47 6.98 11.02 -24.87
CA ALA A 47 5.52 10.90 -24.80
C ALA A 47 5.07 9.45 -24.51
N ALA A 48 5.72 8.46 -25.12
CA ALA A 48 5.42 7.05 -24.86
C ALA A 48 5.75 6.65 -23.42
N LEU A 49 6.94 7.01 -22.93
CA LEU A 49 7.38 6.75 -21.55
C LEU A 49 6.49 7.44 -20.52
N ARG A 50 6.10 8.69 -20.77
CA ARG A 50 5.20 9.45 -19.90
C ARG A 50 3.85 8.76 -19.71
N ARG A 51 3.22 8.33 -20.80
CA ARG A 51 1.93 7.60 -20.74
C ARG A 51 2.03 6.32 -19.91
N LYS A 52 3.16 5.60 -20.01
CA LYS A 52 3.41 4.39 -19.22
C LYS A 52 3.63 4.73 -17.73
N ALA A 53 4.39 5.78 -17.45
CA ALA A 53 4.61 6.29 -16.10
C ALA A 53 3.30 6.73 -15.43
N GLU A 54 2.39 7.39 -16.15
CA GLU A 54 1.06 7.76 -15.66
C GLU A 54 0.23 6.53 -15.27
N GLY A 55 0.30 5.46 -16.07
CA GLY A 55 -0.31 4.16 -15.74
C GLY A 55 0.26 3.54 -14.46
N ASN A 56 1.58 3.64 -14.26
CA ASN A 56 2.24 3.18 -13.04
C ASN A 56 1.88 4.01 -11.81
N LEU A 57 1.79 5.34 -11.97
CA LEU A 57 1.37 6.25 -10.90
C LEU A 57 -0.03 5.89 -10.38
N ALA A 58 -0.98 5.64 -11.30
CA ALA A 58 -2.33 5.21 -10.93
C ALA A 58 -2.33 3.88 -10.15
N CYS A 59 -1.48 2.92 -10.55
CA CYS A 59 -1.33 1.63 -9.90
C CYS A 59 -0.72 1.75 -8.49
N LEU A 60 0.37 2.51 -8.35
CA LEU A 60 1.01 2.81 -7.08
C LEU A 60 0.05 3.51 -6.11
N ALA A 61 -0.72 4.49 -6.60
CA ALA A 61 -1.73 5.17 -5.79
C ALA A 61 -2.80 4.20 -5.28
N ALA A 62 -3.24 3.25 -6.12
CA ALA A 62 -4.18 2.20 -5.73
C ALA A 62 -3.57 1.25 -4.69
N ALA A 63 -2.34 0.77 -4.91
CA ALA A 63 -1.62 -0.07 -3.96
C ALA A 63 -1.45 0.62 -2.59
N ALA A 64 -1.08 1.90 -2.57
CA ALA A 64 -0.95 2.67 -1.35
C ALA A 64 -2.26 2.80 -0.57
N ARG A 65 -3.40 2.97 -1.26
CA ARG A 65 -4.74 2.92 -0.63
C ARG A 65 -5.03 1.54 -0.04
N GLY A 66 -4.73 0.47 -0.79
CA GLY A 66 -4.90 -0.91 -0.35
C GLY A 66 -4.10 -1.23 0.91
N VAL A 67 -2.81 -0.87 0.95
CA VAL A 67 -1.95 -1.05 2.13
C VAL A 67 -2.49 -0.32 3.35
N ARG A 68 -2.96 0.94 3.20
CA ARG A 68 -3.58 1.68 4.31
C ARG A 68 -4.85 1.01 4.82
N ALA A 69 -5.70 0.51 3.92
CA ALA A 69 -6.92 -0.21 4.29
C ALA A 69 -6.60 -1.51 5.04
N ALA A 70 -5.63 -2.29 4.55
CA ALA A 70 -5.16 -3.51 5.20
C ALA A 70 -4.60 -3.22 6.61
N ARG A 71 -3.77 -2.18 6.75
CA ARG A 71 -3.26 -1.73 8.05
C ARG A 71 -4.38 -1.37 9.03
N ARG A 72 -5.38 -0.60 8.59
CA ARG A 72 -6.55 -0.26 9.41
C ARG A 72 -7.29 -1.52 9.84
N ARG A 73 -7.51 -2.47 8.94
CA ARG A 73 -8.20 -3.72 9.25
C ARG A 73 -7.45 -4.56 10.27
N LEU A 74 -6.12 -4.64 10.17
CA LEU A 74 -5.29 -5.35 11.15
C LEU A 74 -5.36 -4.69 12.52
N GLU A 75 -5.41 -3.35 12.57
CA GLU A 75 -5.57 -2.62 13.82
C GLU A 75 -6.93 -2.91 14.47
N GLU A 76 -8.03 -2.86 13.71
CA GLU A 76 -9.37 -3.22 14.20
C GLU A 76 -9.40 -4.65 14.79
N ILE A 77 -8.76 -5.61 14.12
CA ILE A 77 -8.67 -7.00 14.60
C ILE A 77 -7.87 -7.07 15.90
N ARG A 78 -6.73 -6.37 15.99
CA ARG A 78 -5.92 -6.32 17.21
C ARG A 78 -6.68 -5.70 18.39
N GLN A 79 -7.43 -4.64 18.14
CA GLN A 79 -8.27 -4.00 19.15
C GLN A 79 -9.42 -4.92 19.61
N ALA A 80 -10.05 -5.65 18.70
CA ALA A 80 -11.06 -6.64 19.09
C ALA A 80 -10.44 -7.81 19.89
N ALA A 81 -9.24 -8.25 19.50
CA ALA A 81 -8.53 -9.35 20.18
C ALA A 81 -7.94 -8.95 21.54
N SER A 82 -7.71 -7.66 21.82
CA SER A 82 -7.19 -7.18 23.11
C SER A 82 -8.21 -7.28 24.25
N GLY A 83 -9.47 -7.59 23.94
CA GLY A 83 -10.53 -7.77 24.93
C GLY A 83 -11.08 -6.45 25.51
N THR A 84 -10.65 -5.30 25.00
CA THR A 84 -11.19 -3.99 25.41
C THR A 84 -12.52 -3.73 24.70
N VAL A 85 -13.62 -3.81 25.44
CA VAL A 85 -14.95 -3.47 24.92
C VAL A 85 -15.15 -1.97 25.14
N VAL A 86 -15.16 -1.19 24.06
CA VAL A 86 -15.57 0.21 24.13
C VAL A 86 -17.09 0.24 24.18
N VAL A 87 -17.63 0.44 25.38
CA VAL A 87 -19.08 0.59 25.57
C VAL A 87 -19.37 2.08 25.62
N TYR A 88 -20.39 2.52 24.87
CA TYR A 88 -20.92 3.87 25.04
C TYR A 88 -21.79 3.88 26.29
N ASP A 89 -21.52 4.80 27.22
CA ASP A 89 -22.40 4.99 28.37
C ASP A 89 -23.79 5.50 27.93
N GLY A 90 -24.77 5.50 28.84
CA GLY A 90 -26.13 5.99 28.56
C GLY A 90 -26.22 7.47 28.15
N HIS A 91 -25.10 8.21 28.18
CA HIS A 91 -24.97 9.59 27.74
C HIS A 91 -24.15 9.75 26.45
N GLY A 92 -23.78 8.64 25.79
CA GLY A 92 -23.06 8.62 24.51
C GLY A 92 -21.55 8.88 24.61
N ARG A 93 -20.96 8.82 25.80
CA ARG A 93 -19.50 9.00 25.99
C ARG A 93 -18.80 7.64 25.91
N ARG A 94 -17.61 7.61 25.29
CA ARG A 94 -16.76 6.41 25.24
C ARG A 94 -16.29 6.08 26.66
N ALA A 95 -16.73 4.94 27.19
CA ALA A 95 -16.14 4.35 28.39
C ALA A 95 -15.37 3.09 27.98
N GLU A 96 -14.07 3.06 28.27
CA GLU A 96 -13.28 1.84 28.15
C GLU A 96 -13.56 0.97 29.37
N THR A 97 -14.35 -0.09 29.21
CA THR A 97 -14.61 -1.05 30.29
C THR A 97 -13.88 -2.35 30.00
N ARG A 98 -13.14 -2.86 31.00
CA ARG A 98 -12.66 -4.24 30.95
C ARG A 98 -13.89 -5.15 31.07
N PRO A 99 -14.00 -6.22 30.25
CA PRO A 99 -15.09 -7.18 30.38
C PRO A 99 -15.01 -7.80 31.77
N GLU A 100 -16.08 -7.63 32.54
CA GLU A 100 -16.24 -8.26 33.85
C GLU A 100 -16.29 -9.78 33.67
N ALA A 101 -15.46 -10.51 34.42
CA ALA A 101 -15.38 -11.96 34.32
C ALA A 101 -16.74 -12.57 34.69
N ALA A 102 -17.30 -13.38 33.79
CA ALA A 102 -18.61 -14.00 33.97
C ALA A 102 -18.74 -14.69 35.34
N PRO A 103 -19.87 -14.51 36.06
CA PRO A 103 -20.07 -15.15 37.36
C PRO A 103 -20.10 -16.67 37.17
N ARG A 104 -19.14 -17.36 37.80
CA ARG A 104 -19.14 -18.82 37.88
C ARG A 104 -20.34 -19.27 38.70
N HIS A 105 -21.40 -19.75 38.04
CA HIS A 105 -22.46 -20.47 38.71
C HIS A 105 -21.85 -21.74 39.34
N ARG A 106 -21.72 -21.73 40.68
CA ARG A 106 -21.50 -22.96 41.45
C ARG A 106 -22.83 -23.73 41.46
N LEU A 107 -22.79 -24.94 40.90
CA LEU A 107 -23.74 -26.00 41.22
C LEU A 107 -23.34 -26.65 42.56
#